data_AF-A0A5B9EAY6-F1
#
_entry.id   AF-A0A5B9EAY6-F1
#
_cell.length_a   1.000
_cell.length_b   1.000
_cell.length_c   1.000
_cell.angle_alpha   90.00
_cell.angle_beta   90.00
_cell.angle_gamma   90.00
#
_symmetry.space_group_name_H-M   'P 1'
#
loop_
_entity.id
_entity.type
_entity.pdbx_description
1 polymer ?
#
loop_
_entity_poly.entity_id
_entity_poly.type
_entity_poly.pdbx_seq_one_letter_code
_entity_poly.pdbx_strand_id
1 'polypeptide(L)'
;MSEGNITNIVIIQKMTGEELKIARSAHHWTQVEAAKHLGVTQAYLSMVERGSRPVSEELAETALKVYALPPTARPMGHGKLLGGGGFQSALGELGYPGFAYLRGGLQLNPAELLFLALDTEELDARVTEALPWIPFQFPEMDWEWLIVEVKLRDRQNRMAFVVQLAGAVAEAEGDSSRAGSLGSKVSKLERSRLAMEDTLCKASLSEAERRWLRSHRTKTAAHWNLLTDLKVEDLKHVYENTSS
;
A
#
# COMPACT_ATOMS: atom_id res chain seq x y z
N MET A 1 35.88 21.51 -1.90
CA MET A 1 35.03 21.98 -3.01
C MET A 1 33.89 21.00 -3.16
N SER A 2 32.71 21.39 -2.68
CA SER A 2 31.36 20.93 -3.04
C SER A 2 31.15 19.44 -3.41
N GLU A 3 30.93 18.59 -2.41
CA GLU A 3 30.11 17.39 -2.59
C GLU A 3 28.64 17.78 -2.45
N GLY A 4 27.92 17.72 -3.56
CA GLY A 4 26.49 18.03 -3.62
C GLY A 4 25.69 16.92 -2.95
N ASN A 5 25.09 17.24 -1.81
CA ASN A 5 23.97 16.49 -1.25
C ASN A 5 22.85 16.45 -2.29
N ILE A 6 22.64 15.27 -2.90
CA ILE A 6 21.42 14.99 -3.66
C ILE A 6 20.33 14.79 -2.61
N THR A 7 19.65 15.87 -2.26
CA THR A 7 18.40 15.82 -1.51
C THR A 7 17.41 15.04 -2.37
N ASN A 8 17.21 13.76 -2.07
CA ASN A 8 16.09 12.98 -2.60
C ASN A 8 14.80 13.71 -2.20
N ILE A 9 14.22 14.46 -3.14
CA ILE A 9 12.92 15.08 -2.98
C ILE A 9 11.90 13.95 -3.01
N VAL A 10 11.59 13.40 -1.84
CA VAL A 10 10.40 12.57 -1.64
C VAL A 10 9.21 13.48 -1.90
N ILE A 11 8.55 13.29 -3.04
CA ILE A 11 7.30 13.99 -3.35
C ILE A 11 6.25 13.42 -2.42
N ILE A 12 6.00 14.11 -1.31
CA ILE A 12 4.88 13.83 -0.42
C ILE A 12 3.59 14.06 -1.22
N GLN A 13 2.93 12.99 -1.68
CA GLN A 13 1.65 13.11 -2.34
C GLN A 13 0.55 13.37 -1.30
N LYS A 14 0.39 14.66 -0.97
CA LYS A 14 -0.74 15.15 -0.19
C LYS A 14 -1.99 15.17 -1.07
N MET A 15 -3.15 14.86 -0.50
CA MET A 15 -4.45 15.01 -1.17
C MET A 15 -4.50 16.37 -1.85
N THR A 16 -4.86 16.38 -3.13
CA THR A 16 -4.82 17.61 -3.93
C THR A 16 -6.12 18.39 -3.78
N GLY A 17 -6.06 19.70 -4.07
CA GLY A 17 -7.26 20.52 -4.14
C GLY A 17 -8.28 20.01 -5.17
N GLU A 18 -7.78 19.42 -6.27
CA GLU A 18 -8.65 18.86 -7.31
C GLU A 18 -9.37 17.61 -6.82
N GLU A 19 -8.72 16.73 -6.05
CA GLU A 19 -9.37 15.58 -5.42
C GLU A 19 -10.51 15.99 -4.48
N LEU A 20 -10.29 17.03 -3.67
CA LEU A 20 -11.36 17.60 -2.82
C LEU A 20 -12.53 18.13 -3.65
N LYS A 21 -12.23 18.80 -4.76
CA LYS A 21 -13.24 19.34 -5.67
C LYS A 21 -14.04 18.24 -6.37
N ILE A 22 -13.37 17.16 -6.78
CA ILE A 22 -14.00 15.97 -7.35
C ILE A 22 -14.92 15.32 -6.31
N ALA A 23 -14.43 15.10 -5.09
CA ALA A 23 -15.20 14.53 -4.00
C ALA A 23 -16.45 15.36 -3.69
N ARG A 24 -16.30 16.69 -3.55
CA ARG A 24 -17.44 17.59 -3.37
C ARG A 24 -18.46 17.48 -4.50
N SER A 25 -17.99 17.43 -5.74
CA SER A 25 -18.85 17.40 -6.92
C SER A 25 -19.62 16.08 -7.02
N ALA A 26 -19.01 14.96 -6.61
CA ALA A 26 -19.66 13.66 -6.51
C ALA A 26 -20.78 13.63 -5.45
N HIS A 27 -20.66 14.44 -4.40
CA HIS A 27 -21.70 14.65 -3.38
C HIS A 27 -22.76 15.68 -3.76
N HIS A 28 -22.66 16.29 -4.95
CA HIS A 28 -23.56 17.34 -5.43
C HIS A 28 -23.66 18.57 -4.51
N TRP A 29 -22.61 18.87 -3.74
CA TRP A 29 -22.58 20.03 -2.85
C TRP A 29 -21.98 21.27 -3.51
N THR A 30 -22.56 22.41 -3.17
CA THR A 30 -21.94 23.72 -3.42
C THR A 30 -20.70 23.90 -2.54
N GLN A 31 -19.81 24.84 -2.92
CA GLN A 31 -18.66 25.17 -2.07
C GLN A 31 -19.07 25.70 -0.69
N VAL A 32 -20.25 26.31 -0.55
CA VAL A 32 -20.74 26.82 0.74
C VAL A 32 -21.16 25.66 1.65
N GLU A 33 -21.93 24.71 1.12
CA GLU A 33 -22.36 23.53 1.87
C GLU A 33 -21.16 22.68 2.29
N ALA A 34 -20.27 22.39 1.35
CA ALA A 34 -19.05 21.64 1.61
C ALA A 34 -18.17 22.31 2.67
N ALA A 35 -17.97 23.63 2.58
CA ALA A 35 -17.19 24.36 3.57
C ALA A 35 -17.79 24.23 4.98
N LYS A 36 -19.12 24.30 5.09
CA LYS A 36 -19.84 24.08 6.36
C LYS A 36 -19.60 22.67 6.91
N HIS A 37 -19.70 21.63 6.08
CA HIS A 37 -19.48 20.24 6.50
C HIS A 37 -18.01 19.94 6.84
N LEU A 38 -17.07 20.58 6.15
CA LEU A 38 -15.64 20.46 6.38
C LEU A 38 -15.12 21.35 7.52
N GLY A 39 -15.96 22.18 8.13
CA GLY A 39 -15.57 23.08 9.22
C GLY A 39 -14.64 24.24 8.79
N VAL A 40 -14.67 24.63 7.51
CA VAL A 40 -13.82 25.70 6.95
C VAL A 40 -14.66 26.83 6.34
N THR A 41 -14.03 27.93 5.96
CA THR A 41 -14.71 29.01 5.23
C THR A 41 -14.81 28.69 3.74
N GLN A 42 -15.87 29.16 3.07
CA GLN A 42 -16.01 28.98 1.61
C GLN A 42 -14.83 29.59 0.85
N ALA A 43 -14.34 30.76 1.27
CA ALA A 43 -13.19 31.40 0.66
C ALA A 43 -11.92 30.54 0.78
N TYR A 44 -11.70 29.90 1.94
CA TYR A 44 -10.59 28.98 2.14
C TYR A 44 -10.73 27.73 1.28
N LEU A 45 -11.89 27.08 1.26
CA LEU A 45 -12.14 25.91 0.41
C LEU A 45 -11.92 26.25 -1.07
N SER A 46 -12.37 27.43 -1.51
CA SER A 46 -12.17 27.92 -2.88
C SER A 46 -10.69 28.10 -3.24
N MET A 47 -9.86 28.58 -2.31
CA MET A 47 -8.41 28.67 -2.51
C MET A 47 -7.75 27.30 -2.59
N VAL A 48 -8.18 26.36 -1.73
CA VAL A 48 -7.65 25.00 -1.69
C VAL A 48 -8.00 24.24 -2.98
N GLU A 49 -9.27 24.25 -3.40
CA GLU A 49 -9.73 23.57 -4.63
C GLU A 49 -9.07 24.08 -5.91
N ARG A 50 -8.61 25.34 -5.92
CA ARG A 50 -7.84 25.92 -7.05
C ARG A 50 -6.34 25.65 -6.98
N GLY A 51 -5.87 24.94 -5.94
CA GLY A 51 -4.43 24.72 -5.70
C GLY A 51 -3.67 25.97 -5.22
N SER A 52 -4.37 27.06 -4.89
CA SER A 52 -3.73 28.28 -4.35
C SER A 52 -3.28 28.12 -2.90
N ARG A 53 -3.83 27.13 -2.19
CA ARG A 53 -3.34 26.68 -0.87
C ARG A 53 -3.27 25.16 -0.84
N PRO A 54 -2.29 24.57 -0.15
CA PRO A 54 -2.24 23.13 0.05
C PRO A 54 -3.38 22.67 0.97
N VAL A 55 -3.83 21.42 0.77
CA VAL A 55 -4.72 20.74 1.70
C VAL A 55 -3.94 20.44 2.99
N SER A 56 -4.44 20.90 4.13
CA SER A 56 -3.87 20.52 5.43
C SER A 56 -4.21 19.08 5.77
N GLU A 57 -3.42 18.44 6.63
CA GLU A 57 -3.67 17.08 7.11
C GLU A 57 -5.03 16.96 7.79
N GLU A 58 -5.36 17.91 8.67
CA GLU A 58 -6.67 18.00 9.34
C GLU A 58 -7.84 18.14 8.36
N LEU A 59 -7.67 18.92 7.29
CA LEU A 59 -8.70 19.07 6.25
C LEU A 59 -8.85 17.77 5.45
N ALA A 60 -7.75 17.10 5.12
CA ALA A 60 -7.79 15.83 4.41
C ALA A 60 -8.49 14.75 5.26
N GLU A 61 -8.15 14.63 6.54
CA GLU A 61 -8.81 13.68 7.46
C GLU A 61 -10.31 13.96 7.60
N THR A 62 -10.67 15.24 7.72
CA THR A 62 -12.08 15.65 7.79
C THR A 62 -12.80 15.32 6.50
N ALA A 63 -12.18 15.61 5.35
CA ALA A 63 -12.74 15.31 4.04
C ALA A 63 -12.94 13.82 3.81
N LEU A 64 -12.01 12.96 4.21
CA LEU A 64 -12.17 11.50 4.14
C LEU A 64 -13.44 11.04 4.87
N LYS A 65 -13.70 11.58 6.05
CA LYS A 65 -14.89 11.24 6.87
C LYS A 65 -16.17 11.82 6.27
N VAL A 66 -16.17 13.12 5.97
CA VAL A 66 -17.34 13.88 5.51
C VAL A 66 -17.82 13.37 4.15
N TYR A 67 -16.89 13.06 3.25
CA TYR A 67 -17.21 12.57 1.92
C TYR A 67 -17.25 11.03 1.85
N ALA A 68 -17.04 10.33 2.96
CA ALA A 68 -16.97 8.86 3.02
C ALA A 68 -16.03 8.27 1.95
N LEU A 69 -14.85 8.87 1.79
CA LEU A 69 -13.89 8.47 0.77
C LEU A 69 -13.20 7.15 1.14
N PRO A 70 -12.79 6.35 0.14
CA PRO A 70 -12.08 5.10 0.39
C PRO A 70 -10.70 5.36 1.03
N PRO A 71 -10.11 4.38 1.72
CA PRO A 71 -8.75 4.48 2.29
C PRO A 71 -7.68 4.84 1.25
N THR A 72 -7.88 4.49 -0.02
CA THR A 72 -7.02 4.82 -1.16
C THR A 72 -6.95 6.32 -1.47
N ALA A 73 -7.91 7.11 -1.01
CA ALA A 73 -7.90 8.58 -1.14
C ALA A 73 -7.09 9.26 -0.02
N ARG A 74 -6.56 8.50 0.96
CA ARG A 74 -5.78 9.09 2.05
C ARG A 74 -4.46 9.66 1.50
N PRO A 75 -4.08 10.89 1.86
CA PRO A 75 -2.77 11.44 1.56
C PRO A 75 -1.65 10.47 1.91
N MET A 76 -0.67 10.32 1.01
CA MET A 76 0.54 9.55 1.27
C MET A 76 1.62 10.49 1.85
N GLY A 77 2.17 10.13 3.00
CA GLY A 77 2.87 11.08 3.88
C GLY A 77 4.35 10.82 4.13
N HIS A 78 4.87 9.66 3.71
CA HIS A 78 6.22 9.13 3.92
C HIS A 78 7.09 9.83 4.98
N GLY A 79 6.98 9.35 6.22
CA GLY A 79 7.85 9.84 7.29
C GLY A 79 7.58 9.27 8.67
N LYS A 80 7.33 7.97 8.80
CA LYS A 80 7.60 7.24 10.06
C LYS A 80 7.65 5.75 9.79
N LEU A 81 8.80 5.15 10.07
CA LEU A 81 8.88 3.70 10.27
C LEU A 81 7.85 3.32 11.32
N LEU A 82 7.00 2.36 11.00
CA LEU A 82 6.06 1.81 11.97
C LEU A 82 6.88 1.03 13.01
N GLY A 83 6.74 1.40 14.28
CA GLY A 83 7.36 0.66 15.39
C GLY A 83 6.75 -0.73 15.56
N GLY A 84 7.27 -1.51 16.51
CA GLY A 84 6.76 -2.85 16.80
C GLY A 84 5.24 -2.85 17.05
N GLY A 85 4.49 -3.64 16.28
CA GLY A 85 3.02 -3.70 16.34
C GLY A 85 2.26 -2.72 15.44
N GLY A 86 2.96 -1.75 14.84
CA GLY A 86 2.34 -0.71 14.01
C GLY A 86 1.71 -1.24 12.73
N PHE A 87 2.36 -2.22 12.08
CA PHE A 87 1.84 -2.84 10.86
C PHE A 87 0.56 -3.64 11.11
N GLN A 88 0.50 -4.43 12.18
CA GLN A 88 -0.69 -5.20 12.54
C GLN A 88 -1.88 -4.27 12.78
N SER A 89 -1.65 -3.18 13.52
CA SER A 89 -2.70 -2.20 13.82
C SER A 89 -3.15 -1.46 12.55
N ALA A 90 -2.22 -1.05 11.67
CA ALA A 90 -2.55 -0.39 10.41
C ALA A 90 -3.34 -1.31 9.44
N LEU A 91 -2.96 -2.59 9.36
CA LEU A 91 -3.72 -3.60 8.61
C LEU A 91 -5.13 -3.80 9.20
N GLY A 92 -5.26 -3.83 10.53
CA GLY A 92 -6.56 -3.90 11.21
C GLY A 92 -7.45 -2.70 10.91
N GLU A 93 -6.89 -1.48 10.89
CA GLU A 93 -7.61 -0.26 10.52
C GLU A 93 -8.05 -0.23 9.04
N LEU A 94 -7.32 -0.91 8.14
CA LEU A 94 -7.75 -1.12 6.76
C LEU A 94 -8.84 -2.20 6.61
N GLY A 95 -9.09 -2.99 7.66
CA GLY A 95 -10.10 -4.04 7.67
C GLY A 95 -9.57 -5.45 7.42
N TYR A 96 -8.27 -5.70 7.59
CA TYR A 96 -7.72 -7.06 7.49
C TYR A 96 -8.28 -7.96 8.62
N PRO A 97 -8.96 -9.09 8.31
CA PRO A 97 -9.64 -9.88 9.33
C PRO A 97 -8.72 -10.41 10.43
N GLY A 98 -7.50 -10.84 10.06
CA GLY A 98 -6.52 -11.41 11.00
C GLY A 98 -6.04 -10.43 12.08
N PHE A 99 -6.28 -9.12 11.91
CA PHE A 99 -5.93 -8.07 12.87
C PHE A 99 -7.11 -7.18 13.26
N ALA A 100 -8.35 -7.55 12.92
CA ALA A 100 -9.55 -6.74 13.19
C ALA A 100 -9.81 -6.47 14.69
N TYR A 101 -9.21 -7.27 15.58
CA TYR A 101 -9.28 -7.10 17.03
C TYR A 101 -8.39 -5.96 17.55
N LEU A 102 -7.43 -5.49 16.77
CA LEU A 102 -6.58 -4.36 17.12
C LEU A 102 -7.34 -3.04 16.86
N ARG A 103 -7.20 -2.09 17.79
CA ARG A 103 -7.89 -0.79 17.74
C ARG A 103 -6.89 0.33 17.93
N GLY A 104 -7.15 1.49 17.31
CA GLY A 104 -6.37 2.70 17.52
C GLY A 104 -5.04 2.69 16.77
N GLY A 105 -5.01 2.00 15.62
CA GLY A 105 -3.85 1.98 14.74
C GLY A 105 -3.70 3.27 13.94
N LEU A 106 -2.52 3.44 13.32
CA LEU A 106 -2.32 4.50 12.34
C LEU A 106 -3.12 4.16 11.08
N GLN A 107 -3.99 5.06 10.65
CA GLN A 107 -4.73 4.90 9.40
C GLN A 107 -3.85 5.38 8.24
N LEU A 108 -3.44 4.45 7.38
CA LEU A 108 -2.56 4.70 6.25
C LEU A 108 -3.26 4.46 4.93
N ASN A 109 -2.73 5.07 3.86
CA ASN A 109 -3.11 4.69 2.51
C ASN A 109 -2.65 3.24 2.25
N PRO A 110 -3.47 2.36 1.64
CA PRO A 110 -3.08 1.00 1.31
C PRO A 110 -1.77 0.88 0.51
N ALA A 111 -1.55 1.77 -0.47
CA ALA A 111 -0.31 1.77 -1.26
C ALA A 111 0.91 2.12 -0.38
N GLU A 112 0.76 3.12 0.50
CA GLU A 112 1.81 3.52 1.44
C GLU A 112 2.12 2.42 2.46
N LEU A 113 1.10 1.77 3.03
CA LEU A 113 1.30 0.67 3.98
C LEU A 113 2.05 -0.49 3.33
N LEU A 114 1.64 -0.90 2.12
CA LEU A 114 2.30 -1.97 1.39
C LEU A 114 3.76 -1.60 1.08
N PHE A 115 4.00 -0.37 0.63
CA PHE A 115 5.35 0.11 0.39
C PHE A 115 6.22 0.07 1.66
N LEU A 116 5.74 0.64 2.78
CA LEU A 116 6.48 0.67 4.05
C LEU A 116 6.80 -0.73 4.58
N ALA A 117 5.86 -1.68 4.41
CA ALA A 117 6.08 -3.06 4.80
C ALA A 117 7.18 -3.73 3.96
N LEU A 118 7.13 -3.55 2.64
CA LEU A 118 8.12 -4.13 1.72
C LEU A 118 9.51 -3.51 1.88
N ASP A 119 9.59 -2.24 2.28
CA ASP A 119 10.85 -1.55 2.55
C ASP A 119 11.44 -1.87 3.93
N THR A 120 10.70 -2.60 4.78
CA THR A 120 11.18 -3.06 6.08
C THR A 120 12.03 -4.33 5.93
N GLU A 121 13.16 -4.39 6.63
CA GLU A 121 14.06 -5.56 6.58
C GLU A 121 13.58 -6.73 7.44
N GLU A 122 12.92 -6.44 8.57
CA GLU A 122 12.37 -7.44 9.50
C GLU A 122 10.87 -7.20 9.73
N LEU A 123 10.05 -8.12 9.23
CA LEU A 123 8.60 -8.06 9.37
C LEU A 123 8.07 -9.30 10.09
N ASP A 124 7.10 -9.11 10.98
CA ASP A 124 6.42 -10.22 11.65
C ASP A 124 5.80 -11.16 10.59
N ALA A 125 5.96 -12.47 10.78
CA ALA A 125 5.53 -13.46 9.79
C ALA A 125 4.05 -13.34 9.41
N ARG A 126 3.17 -13.01 10.37
CA ARG A 126 1.73 -12.84 10.11
C ARG A 126 1.44 -11.55 9.34
N VAL A 127 2.26 -10.52 9.51
CA VAL A 127 2.16 -9.30 8.69
C VAL A 127 2.63 -9.61 7.26
N THR A 128 3.71 -10.37 7.10
CA THR A 128 4.18 -10.82 5.78
C THR A 128 3.11 -11.65 5.05
N GLU A 129 2.44 -12.57 5.75
CA GLU A 129 1.30 -13.36 5.24
C GLU A 129 0.10 -12.47 4.86
N ALA A 130 -0.07 -11.31 5.50
CA ALA A 130 -1.15 -10.39 5.20
C ALA A 130 -0.88 -9.49 3.97
N LEU A 131 0.36 -9.35 3.51
CA LEU A 131 0.68 -8.40 2.43
C LEU A 131 -0.08 -8.64 1.12
N PRO A 132 -0.29 -9.90 0.65
CA PRO A 132 -1.07 -10.15 -0.56
C PRO A 132 -2.53 -9.71 -0.47
N TRP A 133 -3.09 -9.55 0.74
CA TRP A 133 -4.44 -9.06 0.92
C TRP A 133 -4.59 -7.60 0.45
N ILE A 134 -3.57 -6.76 0.62
CA ILE A 134 -3.66 -5.33 0.27
C ILE A 134 -3.96 -5.13 -1.23
N PRO A 135 -3.15 -5.63 -2.19
CA PRO A 135 -3.44 -5.47 -3.61
C PRO A 135 -4.68 -6.25 -4.07
N PHE A 136 -5.08 -7.30 -3.34
CA PHE A 136 -6.34 -8.00 -3.60
C PHE A 136 -7.57 -7.18 -3.21
N GLN A 137 -7.53 -6.53 -2.05
CA GLN A 137 -8.65 -5.75 -1.49
C GLN A 137 -8.73 -4.34 -2.08
N PHE A 138 -7.59 -3.75 -2.46
CA PHE A 138 -7.49 -2.37 -2.98
C PHE A 138 -6.86 -2.37 -4.39
N PRO A 139 -7.49 -2.98 -5.40
CA PRO A 139 -6.96 -3.05 -6.76
C PRO A 139 -6.80 -1.68 -7.43
N GLU A 140 -7.52 -0.66 -6.96
CA GLU A 140 -7.51 0.72 -7.44
C GLU A 140 -6.53 1.66 -6.72
N MET A 141 -5.71 1.16 -5.79
CA MET A 141 -4.69 1.98 -5.14
C MET A 141 -3.71 2.60 -6.15
N ASP A 142 -2.95 3.63 -5.74
CA ASP A 142 -2.02 4.34 -6.63
C ASP A 142 -0.81 3.46 -7.01
N TRP A 143 -1.01 2.65 -8.04
CA TRP A 143 0.00 1.76 -8.61
C TRP A 143 1.12 2.51 -9.32
N GLU A 144 0.86 3.70 -9.85
CA GLU A 144 1.89 4.45 -10.57
C GLU A 144 2.94 4.95 -9.60
N TRP A 145 2.48 5.56 -8.52
CA TRP A 145 3.33 5.97 -7.41
C TRP A 145 4.05 4.76 -6.78
N LEU A 146 3.30 3.69 -6.47
CA LEU A 146 3.84 2.52 -5.77
C LEU A 146 4.94 1.82 -6.57
N ILE A 147 4.77 1.69 -7.89
CA ILE A 147 5.77 1.08 -8.78
C ILE A 147 7.05 1.94 -8.83
N VAL A 148 6.93 3.27 -8.80
CA VAL A 148 8.09 4.16 -8.77
C VAL A 148 8.86 4.00 -7.45
N GLU A 149 8.15 4.06 -6.31
CA GLU A 149 8.79 4.01 -4.99
C GLU A 149 9.50 2.68 -4.69
N VAL A 150 8.90 1.55 -5.10
CA VAL A 150 9.56 0.24 -4.91
C VAL A 150 10.80 0.07 -5.79
N LYS A 151 10.78 0.61 -7.01
CA LYS A 151 11.96 0.56 -7.90
C LYS A 151 13.08 1.44 -7.39
N LEU A 152 12.75 2.60 -6.81
CA LEU A 152 13.72 3.53 -6.23
C LEU A 152 14.50 2.89 -5.06
N ARG A 153 13.92 1.89 -4.38
CA ARG A 153 14.52 1.21 -3.21
C ARG A 153 14.83 -0.27 -3.44
N ASP A 154 14.86 -0.70 -4.70
CA ASP A 154 15.16 -2.09 -5.08
C ASP A 154 14.22 -3.13 -4.43
N ARG A 155 12.97 -2.77 -4.18
CA ARG A 155 11.92 -3.63 -3.58
C ARG A 155 10.98 -4.27 -4.61
N GLN A 156 11.25 -4.11 -5.90
CA GLN A 156 10.38 -4.59 -6.98
C GLN A 156 10.19 -6.10 -7.00
N ASN A 157 11.19 -6.90 -6.57
CA ASN A 157 11.05 -8.35 -6.48
C ASN A 157 10.08 -8.75 -5.35
N ARG A 158 10.22 -8.13 -4.16
CA ARG A 158 9.28 -8.32 -3.04
C ARG A 158 7.85 -7.94 -3.45
N MET A 159 7.70 -6.77 -4.08
CA MET A 159 6.41 -6.30 -4.59
C MET A 159 5.81 -7.29 -5.60
N ALA A 160 6.57 -7.68 -6.62
CA ALA A 160 6.04 -8.54 -7.68
C ALA A 160 5.61 -9.91 -7.15
N PHE A 161 6.36 -10.49 -6.21
CA PHE A 161 5.98 -11.71 -5.53
C PHE A 161 4.65 -11.57 -4.76
N VAL A 162 4.49 -10.51 -3.97
CA VAL A 162 3.25 -10.24 -3.21
C VAL A 162 2.05 -10.05 -4.14
N VAL A 163 2.21 -9.30 -5.22
CA VAL A 163 1.14 -9.07 -6.22
C VAL A 163 0.79 -10.37 -6.96
N GLN A 164 1.78 -11.23 -7.22
CA GLN A 164 1.54 -12.52 -7.86
C GLN A 164 0.81 -13.50 -6.94
N LEU A 165 1.09 -13.49 -5.63
CA LEU A 165 0.30 -14.23 -4.64
C LEU A 165 -1.15 -13.73 -4.61
N ALA A 166 -1.35 -12.42 -4.61
CA ALA A 166 -2.69 -11.83 -4.67
C ALA A 166 -3.45 -12.20 -5.96
N GLY A 167 -2.75 -12.25 -7.09
CA GLY A 167 -3.29 -12.70 -8.37
C GLY A 167 -3.71 -14.17 -8.32
N ALA A 168 -2.89 -15.04 -7.73
CA ALA A 168 -3.23 -16.45 -7.56
C ALA A 168 -4.43 -16.66 -6.62
N VAL A 169 -4.59 -15.82 -5.59
CA VAL A 169 -5.81 -15.81 -4.78
C VAL A 169 -7.03 -15.41 -5.61
N ALA A 170 -6.93 -14.37 -6.45
CA ALA A 170 -8.01 -13.97 -7.34
C ALA A 170 -8.38 -15.08 -8.35
N GLU A 171 -7.40 -15.82 -8.87
CA GLU A 171 -7.65 -16.99 -9.71
C GLU A 171 -8.39 -18.10 -8.96
N ALA A 172 -8.00 -18.37 -7.70
CA ALA A 172 -8.65 -19.37 -6.86
C ALA A 172 -10.11 -19.00 -6.53
N GLU A 173 -10.41 -17.70 -6.36
CA GLU A 173 -11.78 -17.17 -6.18
C GLU A 173 -12.57 -17.05 -7.51
N GLY A 174 -11.96 -17.36 -8.66
CA GLY A 174 -12.59 -17.24 -9.97
C GLY A 174 -12.70 -15.80 -10.51
N ASP A 175 -12.10 -14.81 -9.83
CA ASP A 175 -12.08 -13.41 -10.27
C ASP A 175 -10.99 -13.19 -11.34
N SER A 176 -11.29 -13.63 -12.56
CA SER A 176 -10.40 -13.53 -13.72
C SER A 176 -10.05 -12.08 -14.08
N SER A 177 -10.96 -11.13 -13.78
CA SER A 177 -10.74 -9.71 -14.06
C SER A 177 -9.67 -9.14 -13.15
N ARG A 178 -9.78 -9.40 -11.84
CA ARG A 178 -8.78 -8.99 -10.84
C ARG A 178 -7.45 -9.70 -11.07
N ALA A 179 -7.46 -11.00 -11.34
CA ALA A 179 -6.26 -11.75 -11.69
C ALA A 179 -5.54 -11.14 -12.89
N GLY A 180 -6.27 -10.82 -13.97
CA GLY A 180 -5.71 -10.17 -15.16
C GLY A 180 -5.16 -8.77 -14.88
N SER A 181 -5.88 -7.97 -14.07
CA SER A 181 -5.41 -6.64 -13.65
C SER A 181 -4.09 -6.73 -12.87
N LEU A 182 -4.01 -7.62 -11.87
CA LEU A 182 -2.80 -7.85 -11.06
C LEU A 182 -1.66 -8.40 -11.93
N GLY A 183 -1.94 -9.34 -12.84
CA GLY A 183 -0.97 -9.85 -13.81
C GLY A 183 -0.37 -8.76 -14.71
N SER A 184 -1.17 -7.75 -15.08
CA SER A 184 -0.65 -6.58 -15.80
C SER A 184 0.33 -5.75 -14.97
N LYS A 185 0.12 -5.65 -13.65
CA LYS A 185 1.04 -4.97 -12.73
C LYS A 185 2.33 -5.76 -12.57
N VAL A 186 2.25 -7.09 -12.41
CA VAL A 186 3.41 -7.99 -12.38
C VAL A 186 4.23 -7.85 -13.66
N SER A 187 3.60 -7.79 -14.83
CA SER A 187 4.27 -7.60 -16.12
C SER A 187 5.08 -6.28 -16.20
N LYS A 188 4.64 -5.22 -15.52
CA LYS A 188 5.40 -3.95 -15.41
C LYS A 188 6.63 -4.08 -14.52
N LEU A 189 6.58 -4.92 -13.49
CA LEU A 189 7.68 -5.18 -12.57
C LEU A 189 8.71 -6.16 -13.15
N GLU A 190 8.25 -7.13 -13.95
CA GLU A 190 9.09 -8.13 -14.64
C GLU A 190 10.21 -7.48 -15.45
N ARG A 191 9.90 -6.37 -16.14
CA ARG A 191 10.87 -5.61 -16.95
C ARG A 191 12.03 -5.02 -16.13
N SER A 192 11.89 -4.97 -14.81
CA SER A 192 12.86 -4.43 -13.86
C SER A 192 13.26 -5.44 -12.79
N ARG A 193 13.01 -6.74 -13.03
CA ARG A 193 13.34 -7.82 -12.10
C ARG A 193 14.81 -7.80 -11.74
N LEU A 194 15.11 -7.84 -10.44
CA LEU A 194 16.49 -7.84 -9.95
C LEU A 194 17.07 -9.25 -9.95
N ALA A 195 18.34 -9.35 -10.34
CA ALA A 195 19.12 -10.59 -10.25
C ALA A 195 19.57 -10.90 -8.82
N MET A 196 19.63 -9.87 -7.96
CA MET A 196 20.07 -10.00 -6.58
C MET A 196 19.10 -10.87 -5.77
N GLU A 197 19.66 -11.76 -4.94
CA GLU A 197 18.90 -12.53 -3.96
C GLU A 197 18.45 -11.62 -2.82
N ASP A 198 17.19 -11.75 -2.44
CA ASP A 198 16.60 -11.00 -1.34
C ASP A 198 15.70 -11.93 -0.50
N THR A 199 15.19 -11.43 0.61
CA THR A 199 14.23 -12.10 1.48
C THR A 199 12.88 -11.39 1.37
N LEU A 200 11.81 -11.99 1.88
CA LEU A 200 10.53 -11.30 2.03
C LEU A 200 10.43 -10.70 3.45
N CYS A 201 11.25 -9.66 3.68
CA CYS A 201 11.34 -8.94 4.96
C CYS A 201 11.79 -9.83 6.14
N LYS A 202 12.82 -10.66 5.92
CA LYS A 202 13.45 -11.52 6.94
C LYS A 202 14.98 -11.51 6.76
N ALA A 203 15.62 -10.36 6.90
CA ALA A 203 17.07 -10.23 6.74
C ALA A 203 17.88 -11.09 7.75
N SER A 204 17.32 -11.36 8.93
CA SER A 204 17.90 -12.09 10.06
C SER A 204 18.01 -13.60 9.88
N LEU A 205 17.58 -14.13 8.73
CA LEU A 205 17.74 -15.55 8.39
C LEU A 205 19.20 -16.00 8.48
N SER A 206 19.44 -17.06 9.24
CA SER A 206 20.72 -17.73 9.34
C SER A 206 21.14 -18.37 8.01
N GLU A 207 22.45 -18.61 7.83
CA GLU A 207 22.95 -19.32 6.65
C GLU A 207 22.41 -20.75 6.49
N ALA A 208 22.00 -21.39 7.59
CA ALA A 208 21.32 -22.68 7.51
C ALA A 208 19.92 -22.54 6.91
N GLU A 209 19.14 -21.57 7.38
CA GLU A 209 17.79 -21.28 6.86
C GLU A 209 17.84 -20.79 5.40
N ARG A 210 18.80 -19.92 5.06
CA ARG A 210 19.01 -19.46 3.67
C ARG A 210 19.29 -20.62 2.73
N ARG A 211 20.20 -21.55 3.11
CA ARG A 211 20.47 -22.76 2.32
C ARG A 211 19.24 -23.65 2.18
N TRP A 212 18.46 -23.80 3.25
CA TRP A 212 17.22 -24.55 3.20
C TRP A 212 16.20 -23.90 2.24
N LEU A 213 15.98 -22.59 2.35
CA LEU A 213 15.05 -21.84 1.48
C LEU A 213 15.44 -21.88 0.00
N ARG A 214 16.74 -21.84 -0.34
CA ARG A 214 17.17 -21.99 -1.74
C ARG A 214 16.70 -23.29 -2.39
N SER A 215 16.51 -24.36 -1.60
CA SER A 215 16.04 -25.66 -2.08
C SER A 215 14.53 -25.90 -1.89
N HIS A 216 13.86 -25.15 -1.00
CA HIS A 216 12.45 -25.37 -0.64
C HIS A 216 11.50 -24.23 -1.04
N ARG A 217 12.02 -23.08 -1.50
CA ARG A 217 11.20 -21.96 -1.97
C ARG A 217 10.31 -22.35 -3.15
N THR A 218 9.18 -21.66 -3.27
CA THR A 218 8.26 -21.84 -4.40
C THR A 218 8.91 -21.43 -5.73
N LYS A 219 8.37 -21.93 -6.86
CA LYS A 219 8.82 -21.49 -8.20
C LYS A 219 8.69 -19.98 -8.38
N THR A 220 7.61 -19.39 -7.84
CA THR A 220 7.37 -17.95 -7.86
C THR A 220 8.42 -17.20 -7.06
N ALA A 221 8.75 -17.65 -5.85
CA ALA A 221 9.81 -17.05 -5.05
C ALA A 221 11.18 -17.16 -5.75
N ALA A 222 11.48 -18.31 -6.36
CA ALA A 222 12.69 -18.51 -7.14
C ALA A 222 12.79 -17.58 -8.35
N HIS A 223 11.69 -17.39 -9.08
CA HIS A 223 11.62 -16.47 -10.22
C HIS A 223 11.99 -15.04 -9.82
N TRP A 224 11.48 -14.56 -8.68
CA TRP A 224 11.79 -13.24 -8.14
C TRP A 224 13.04 -13.19 -7.26
N ASN A 225 13.89 -14.22 -7.28
CA ASN A 225 15.11 -14.30 -6.46
C ASN A 225 14.88 -14.08 -4.95
N LEU A 226 13.72 -14.48 -4.42
CA LEU A 226 13.39 -14.37 -3.01
C LEU A 226 13.67 -15.66 -2.25
N LEU A 227 14.13 -15.53 -1.01
CA LEU A 227 14.20 -16.59 -0.01
C LEU A 227 12.95 -16.54 0.86
N THR A 228 11.93 -17.27 0.42
CA THR A 228 10.67 -17.45 1.15
C THR A 228 9.99 -18.73 0.64
N ASP A 229 9.32 -19.44 1.54
CA ASP A 229 8.48 -20.59 1.27
C ASP A 229 6.99 -20.25 1.28
N LEU A 230 6.65 -18.97 1.48
CA LEU A 230 5.28 -18.47 1.49
C LEU A 230 4.56 -18.85 0.18
N LYS A 231 3.36 -19.40 0.34
CA LYS A 231 2.49 -19.82 -0.75
C LYS A 231 1.04 -19.43 -0.45
N VAL A 232 0.18 -19.59 -1.45
CA VAL A 232 -1.22 -19.15 -1.39
C VAL A 232 -1.98 -19.85 -0.27
N GLU A 233 -1.65 -21.11 0.02
CA GLU A 233 -2.26 -21.92 1.07
C GLU A 233 -1.98 -21.42 2.49
N ASP A 234 -0.95 -20.58 2.66
CA ASP A 234 -0.60 -20.00 3.96
C ASP A 234 -1.44 -18.74 4.26
N LEU A 235 -2.19 -18.23 3.27
CA LEU A 235 -2.90 -16.94 3.31
C LEU A 235 -4.30 -17.02 3.95
N LYS A 236 -4.35 -17.38 5.23
CA LYS A 236 -5.59 -17.74 5.95
C LYS A 236 -6.75 -16.74 5.84
N HIS A 237 -6.45 -15.44 5.97
CA HIS A 237 -7.48 -14.39 6.07
C HIS A 237 -7.71 -13.60 4.78
N VAL A 238 -7.09 -14.01 3.66
CA VAL A 238 -7.32 -13.33 2.38
C VAL A 238 -8.70 -13.69 1.79
N TYR A 239 -9.23 -14.86 2.18
CA TYR A 239 -10.48 -15.44 1.67
C TYR A 239 -11.75 -15.03 2.44
N GLU A 240 -11.63 -14.42 3.62
CA GLU A 240 -12.77 -14.34 4.57
C GLU A 240 -13.78 -13.21 4.29
N ASN A 241 -13.53 -12.32 3.32
CA ASN A 241 -14.38 -11.15 3.06
C ASN A 241 -15.51 -11.36 2.03
N THR A 242 -15.70 -12.54 1.45
CA THR A 242 -16.71 -12.79 0.40
C THR A 242 -18.09 -13.20 0.91
N SER A 243 -18.37 -13.10 2.22
CA SER A 243 -19.67 -13.39 2.81
C SER A 243 -20.26 -12.19 3.56
N SER A 244 -20.85 -11.23 2.85
CA SER A 244 -21.88 -10.30 3.35
C SER A 244 -22.68 -9.70 2.19
#